data_AF-A0A5P9CRT7-F1
#
_entry.id   AF-A0A5P9CRT7-F1
#
_cell.length_a   1.000
_cell.length_b   1.000
_cell.length_c   1.000
_cell.angle_alpha   90.00
_cell.angle_beta   90.00
_cell.angle_gamma   90.00
#
_symmetry.space_group_name_H-M   'P 1'
#
loop_
_entity.id
_entity.type
_entity.pdbx_description
1 polymer ?
#
loop_
_entity_poly.entity_id
_entity_poly.type
_entity_poly.pdbx_seq_one_letter_code
_entity_poly.pdbx_strand_id
1 'polypeptide(L)'
;MITQNPPQGWGNLLTLPNPPGENGEIYQAMNADILGPKGFIRTTSLNRGVGDCGSYRVHRLIDAPGEVLELELLEFREKSDCDGIEMAPKDWPLIFQAY
;
A
#
# COMPACT_ATOMS: atom_id res chain seq x y z
N MET A 1 11.09 -30.99 -0.89
CA MET A 1 10.24 -30.56 0.25
C MET A 1 10.99 -29.45 0.95
N ILE A 2 10.65 -28.19 0.69
CA ILE A 2 11.35 -27.05 1.30
C ILE A 2 10.74 -26.85 2.69
N THR A 3 11.50 -27.18 3.72
CA THR A 3 11.14 -26.96 5.11
C THR A 3 11.37 -25.49 5.43
N GLN A 4 10.31 -24.68 5.47
CA GLN A 4 10.38 -23.32 5.99
C GLN A 4 10.40 -23.38 7.52
N ASN A 5 11.59 -23.39 8.11
CA ASN A 5 11.77 -23.21 9.54
C ASN A 5 12.75 -22.04 9.73
N PRO A 6 12.27 -20.79 9.66
CA PRO A 6 13.13 -19.62 9.79
C PRO A 6 13.58 -19.44 11.25
N PRO A 7 14.82 -18.98 11.50
CA PRO A 7 15.31 -18.68 12.84
C PRO A 7 14.43 -17.61 13.51
N GLN A 8 14.32 -17.62 14.84
CA GLN A 8 13.56 -16.61 15.59
C GLN A 8 14.08 -15.20 15.29
N GLY A 9 13.33 -14.50 14.42
CA GLY A 9 13.63 -13.18 13.89
C GLY A 9 12.63 -12.80 12.80
N TRP A 10 11.38 -13.26 12.94
CA TRP A 10 10.31 -12.95 11.98
C TRP A 10 9.98 -11.47 12.12
N GLY A 11 10.28 -10.68 11.09
CA GLY A 11 9.64 -9.39 10.92
C GLY A 11 8.16 -9.64 10.66
N ASN A 12 7.29 -9.03 11.45
CA ASN A 12 5.86 -9.02 11.12
C ASN A 12 5.71 -8.28 9.80
N LEU A 13 5.18 -8.97 8.79
CA LEU A 13 4.81 -8.34 7.55
C LEU A 13 3.62 -7.43 7.86
N LEU A 14 3.80 -6.11 7.79
CA LEU A 14 2.69 -5.17 7.90
C LEU A 14 1.80 -5.38 6.69
N THR A 15 0.62 -5.94 6.92
CA THR A 15 -0.42 -6.05 5.90
C THR A 15 -1.05 -4.67 5.70
N LEU A 16 -1.14 -4.24 4.45
CA LEU A 16 -1.86 -3.01 4.12
C LEU A 16 -3.33 -3.36 3.90
N PRO A 17 -4.27 -2.61 4.48
CA PRO A 17 -5.68 -2.82 4.18
C PRO A 17 -5.93 -2.56 2.69
N ASN A 18 -6.79 -3.40 2.12
CA ASN A 18 -7.27 -3.22 0.76
C ASN A 18 -8.26 -2.07 0.66
N PRO A 19 -8.39 -1.46 -0.53
CA PRO A 19 -9.52 -0.60 -0.82
C PRO A 19 -10.87 -1.35 -0.75
N PRO A 20 -11.98 -0.63 -0.50
CA PRO A 20 -13.31 -1.24 -0.50
C PRO A 20 -13.62 -1.94 -1.83
N GLY A 21 -14.10 -3.18 -1.75
CA GLY A 21 -14.49 -3.98 -2.93
C GLY A 21 -13.38 -4.86 -3.52
N GLU A 22 -12.14 -4.78 -3.04
CA GLU A 22 -11.06 -5.69 -3.42
C GLU A 22 -10.86 -6.82 -2.40
N ASN A 23 -10.77 -8.06 -2.89
CA ASN A 23 -10.52 -9.26 -2.09
C ASN A 23 -9.06 -9.70 -2.22
N GLY A 24 -8.45 -10.13 -1.11
CA GLY A 24 -7.05 -10.61 -1.03
C GLY A 24 -6.28 -9.93 0.10
N GLU A 25 -5.02 -10.26 0.30
CA GLU A 25 -4.11 -9.47 1.14
C GLU A 25 -2.96 -9.02 0.24
N ILE A 26 -2.71 -7.72 0.15
CA ILE A 26 -1.54 -7.20 -0.58
C ILE A 26 -0.37 -7.16 0.40
N TYR A 27 0.44 -8.20 0.34
CA TYR A 27 1.52 -8.46 1.28
C TYR A 27 2.76 -7.57 1.10
N GLN A 28 2.80 -6.66 0.12
CA GLN A 28 4.07 -6.04 -0.27
C GLN A 28 3.91 -4.54 -0.58
N ALA A 29 4.42 -3.71 0.32
CA ALA A 29 4.74 -2.32 0.06
C ALA A 29 6.24 -2.20 -0.22
N MET A 30 6.64 -2.30 -1.49
CA MET A 30 8.07 -2.29 -1.85
C MET A 30 8.69 -0.88 -1.84
N ASN A 31 7.88 0.18 -1.97
CA ASN A 31 8.32 1.57 -2.03
C ASN A 31 7.53 2.43 -1.03
N ALA A 32 7.66 2.12 0.26
CA ALA A 32 6.96 2.86 1.32
C ALA A 32 7.74 4.13 1.72
N ASP A 33 7.09 5.28 1.59
CA ASP A 33 7.55 6.54 2.16
C ASP A 33 6.80 6.84 3.46
N ILE A 34 7.53 6.99 4.56
CA ILE A 34 6.96 7.42 5.84
C ILE A 34 6.94 8.96 5.88
N LEU A 35 5.74 9.53 5.82
CA LEU A 35 5.53 10.97 5.71
C LEU A 35 5.32 11.60 7.10
N GLY A 36 6.44 11.87 7.78
CA GLY A 36 6.52 12.81 8.90
C GLY A 36 5.82 12.37 10.20
N PRO A 37 5.57 13.32 11.14
CA PRO A 37 5.11 13.03 12.50
C PRO A 37 3.66 12.54 12.58
N LYS A 38 2.92 12.53 11.46
CA LYS A 38 1.51 12.14 11.40
C LYS A 38 1.30 10.64 11.15
N GLY A 39 2.37 9.86 11.03
CA GLY A 39 2.28 8.40 10.85
C GLY A 39 1.67 8.00 9.50
N PHE A 40 1.84 8.82 8.47
CA PHE A 40 1.35 8.49 7.13
C PHE A 40 2.35 7.60 6.40
N ILE A 41 1.85 6.58 5.74
CA ILE A 41 2.63 5.67 4.91
C ILE A 41 2.09 5.81 3.49
N ARG A 42 2.93 6.25 2.56
CA ARG A 42 2.59 6.32 1.15
C ARG A 42 3.29 5.19 0.42
N THR A 43 2.57 4.50 -0.46
CA THR A 43 3.15 3.42 -1.27
C THR A 43 2.80 3.63 -2.74
N THR A 44 3.74 3.26 -3.61
CA THR A 44 3.54 3.23 -5.06
C THR A 44 4.06 1.93 -5.62
N SER A 45 3.18 1.21 -6.32
CA SER A 45 3.49 -0.03 -7.01
C SER A 45 3.30 0.18 -8.49
N LEU A 46 4.38 0.06 -9.27
CA LEU A 46 4.36 0.17 -10.72
C LEU A 46 4.21 -1.23 -11.31
N ASN A 47 3.24 -1.44 -12.21
CA ASN A 47 3.00 -2.79 -12.76
C ASN A 47 4.14 -3.25 -13.66
N ARG A 48 4.53 -2.42 -14.65
CA ARG A 48 5.62 -2.72 -15.59
C ARG A 48 6.97 -2.10 -15.18
N GLY A 49 7.00 -1.38 -14.06
CA GLY A 49 8.17 -0.60 -13.64
C GLY A 49 8.43 0.67 -14.46
N VAL A 50 7.53 1.05 -15.39
CA VAL A 50 7.73 2.17 -16.34
C VAL A 50 6.93 3.44 -15.96
N GLY A 51 6.20 3.42 -14.84
CA GLY A 51 5.45 4.60 -14.34
C GLY A 51 4.15 4.92 -15.09
N ASP A 52 3.82 4.13 -16.11
CA ASP A 52 2.67 4.33 -16.98
C ASP A 52 1.37 3.70 -16.45
N CYS A 53 1.45 2.82 -15.46
CA CYS A 53 0.31 2.20 -14.78
C CYS A 53 0.74 1.62 -13.43
N GLY A 54 -0.23 1.48 -12.52
CA GLY A 54 0.02 0.96 -11.18
C GLY A 54 -0.97 1.46 -10.14
N SER A 55 -0.60 1.28 -8.87
CA SER A 55 -1.38 1.72 -7.71
C SER A 55 -0.61 2.69 -6.82
N TYR A 56 -1.33 3.67 -6.31
CA TYR A 56 -0.86 4.66 -5.35
C TYR A 56 -1.77 4.62 -4.13
N ARG A 57 -1.18 4.49 -2.94
CA ARG A 57 -1.93 4.40 -1.68
C ARG A 57 -1.34 5.30 -0.62
N VAL A 58 -2.21 5.87 0.20
CA VAL A 58 -1.83 6.55 1.44
C VAL A 58 -2.59 5.92 2.59
N HIS A 59 -1.85 5.50 3.60
CA HIS A 59 -2.36 4.94 4.84
C HIS A 59 -1.99 5.84 6.02
N ARG A 60 -2.79 5.79 7.08
CA ARG A 60 -2.50 6.38 8.39
C ARG A 60 -2.37 5.28 9.42
N LEU A 61 -1.30 5.34 10.21
CA LEU A 61 -1.19 4.55 11.42
C LEU A 61 -2.17 5.09 12.47
N ILE A 62 -3.06 4.24 12.96
CA ILE A 62 -4.06 4.55 13.99
C ILE A 62 -3.91 3.63 15.19
N ASP A 63 -4.35 4.10 16.35
CA ASP A 63 -4.50 3.29 17.55
C ASP A 63 -5.87 2.60 17.52
N ALA A 64 -5.86 1.28 17.64
CA ALA A 64 -7.05 0.44 17.59
C ALA A 64 -7.29 -0.26 18.95
N PRO A 65 -8.54 -0.66 19.24
CA PRO A 65 -8.87 -1.29 20.52
C PRO A 65 -7.99 -2.51 20.81
N GLY A 66 -7.44 -2.58 22.03
CA GLY A 66 -6.57 -3.68 22.46
C GLY A 66 -5.07 -3.39 22.39
N GLU A 67 -4.66 -2.12 22.37
CA GLU A 67 -3.26 -1.69 22.34
C GLU A 67 -2.52 -2.16 21.07
N VAL A 68 -3.24 -2.18 19.95
CA VAL A 68 -2.69 -2.58 18.64
C VAL A 68 -2.68 -1.40 17.68
N LEU A 69 -1.66 -1.38 16.82
CA LEU A 69 -1.56 -0.40 15.75
C LEU A 69 -2.18 -0.96 14.47
N GLU A 70 -3.09 -0.20 13.87
CA GLU A 70 -3.70 -0.52 12.59
C GLU A 70 -3.32 0.50 11.53
N LEU A 71 -3.45 0.09 10.27
CA LEU A 71 -3.34 1.00 9.13
C LEU A 71 -4.73 1.23 8.59
N GLU A 72 -5.11 2.50 8.50
CA GLU A 72 -6.32 2.95 7.84
C GLU A 72 -5.97 3.46 6.45
N LEU A 73 -6.68 3.00 5.42
CA LEU A 73 -6.53 3.54 4.07
C LEU A 73 -7.20 4.93 4.00
N LEU A 74 -6.45 5.94 3.57
CA LEU A 74 -6.96 7.31 3.37
C LEU A 74 -7.15 7.66 1.90
N GLU A 75 -6.31 7.12 1.02
CA GLU A 75 -6.36 7.42 -0.41
C GLU A 75 -5.91 6.21 -1.21
N PHE A 76 -6.66 5.87 -2.25
CA PHE A 76 -6.28 4.88 -3.25
C PHE A 76 -6.56 5.41 -4.64
N ARG A 77 -5.51 5.40 -5.46
CA ARG A 77 -5.56 5.71 -6.88
C ARG A 77 -5.01 4.54 -7.66
N GLU A 78 -5.57 4.33 -8.84
CA GLU A 78 -5.11 3.29 -9.73
C GLU A 78 -5.21 3.77 -11.18
N LYS A 79 -4.13 3.55 -11.92
CA LYS A 79 -4.15 3.56 -13.39
C LYS A 79 -3.97 2.13 -13.85
N SER A 80 -5.07 1.49 -14.23
CA SER A 80 -5.09 0.09 -14.64
C SER A 80 -4.58 -0.11 -16.07
N ASP A 81 -4.77 0.88 -16.94
CA ASP A 81 -4.33 0.82 -18.33
C ASP A 81 -2.88 1.29 -18.50
N CYS A 82 -2.05 0.41 -19.07
CA CYS A 82 -0.64 0.62 -19.33
C CYS A 82 -0.43 1.15 -20.77
N ASP A 83 -1.02 2.32 -21.04
CA ASP A 83 -1.04 3.00 -22.35
C ASP A 83 0.32 3.58 -22.80
N GLY A 84 1.36 3.48 -21.97
CA GLY A 84 2.68 4.05 -22.24
C GLY A 84 2.80 5.56 -21.99
N ILE A 85 1.76 6.19 -21.44
CA ILE A 85 1.78 7.59 -21.02
C ILE A 85 2.18 7.64 -19.54
N GLU A 86 3.41 8.10 -19.29
CA GLU A 86 3.89 8.31 -17.93
C GLU A 86 3.18 9.52 -17.31
N MET A 87 2.69 9.34 -16.08
CA MET A 87 2.12 10.41 -15.28
C MET A 87 2.41 10.17 -13.80
N ALA A 88 2.48 11.24 -13.02
CA ALA A 88 2.80 11.10 -11.60
C ALA A 88 1.70 10.28 -10.90
N PRO A 89 2.05 9.34 -10.00
CA PRO A 89 1.07 8.49 -9.32
C PRO A 89 -0.05 9.24 -8.56
N LYS A 90 0.25 10.44 -8.05
CA LYS A 90 -0.73 11.35 -7.42
C LYS A 90 -1.81 11.87 -8.37
N ASP A 91 -1.55 11.81 -9.67
CA ASP A 91 -2.46 12.30 -10.72
C ASP A 91 -3.28 11.14 -11.33
N TRP A 92 -3.03 9.89 -10.92
CA TRP A 92 -3.82 8.74 -11.34
C TRP A 92 -5.29 8.84 -10.91
N PRO A 93 -6.21 8.16 -11.62
CA PRO A 93 -7.63 8.12 -11.27
C PRO A 93 -7.85 7.79 -9.78
N LEU A 94 -8.63 8.63 -9.11
CA LEU A 94 -9.01 8.42 -7.72
C LEU A 94 -10.10 7.35 -7.63
N ILE A 95 -9.81 6.28 -6.89
CA ILE A 95 -10.73 5.17 -6.68
C ILE A 95 -11.39 5.27 -5.30
N PHE A 96 -10.61 5.66 -4.28
CA PHE A 96 -11.12 5.79 -2.92
C PHE A 96 -10.43 6.93 -2.17
N GLN A 97 -11.19 7.59 -1.29
CA GLN A 97 -10.69 8.62 -0.38
C GLN A 97 -11.52 8.66 0.93
N ALA A 98 -10.82 8.84 2.06
CA ALA A 98 -11.41 9.05 3.38
C ALA A 98 -10.69 10.18 4.13
N TYR A 99 -11.43 10.97 4.91
CA TYR A 99 -10.96 12.11 5.69
C TYR A 99 -11.38 12.00 7.15
#